data_AF-A0AAV6AZX2-F1
#
_entry.id   AF-A0AAV6AZX2-F1
#
_cell.length_a   1.000
_cell.length_b   1.000
_cell.length_c   1.000
_cell.angle_alpha   90.00
_cell.angle_beta   90.00
_cell.angle_gamma   90.00
#
_symmetry.space_group_name_H-M   'P 1'
#
loop_
_entity.id
_entity.type
_entity.pdbx_description
1 polymer ?
#
loop_
_entity_poly.entity_id
_entity_poly.type
_entity_poly.pdbx_seq_one_letter_code
_entity_poly.pdbx_strand_id
1 'polypeptide(L)'
;MKNPLRPSRLPGFRTAATLVGTTRHWGPRLARTFMHEVGVRVTQPNHLPTPSQWSSSAVTAAWLGHASVLINFYGLHIVTDPVLTQRIGATFGKRTFGPKRLIAPALTVEQLPLIDLVLLSHAHLDHLHVATLAKFPATTRVVTARDTADLLAGTKMKDVHELEWGERVTFSTHHGDISIEAFEVSHWGARWRHDRQRGFNGYILERNNKKLLFGGDTAYCPHFKKLKSKGPFDLAVMPIGSYKAGECTWHCTPEEAIQMANDAGAQYILPIHHMTFNFGKDIQMEPIQRFERALAAERVGWREVGETFTL
;
A
#
# COMPACT_ATOMS: atom_id res chain seq x y z
N MET A 1 -5.74 -69.59 -18.02
CA MET A 1 -7.00 -69.52 -18.80
C MET A 1 -7.99 -68.68 -18.02
N LYS A 2 -8.54 -67.62 -18.66
CA LYS A 2 -9.86 -66.93 -18.47
C LYS A 2 -10.32 -66.63 -17.02
N ASN A 3 -10.75 -65.44 -16.61
CA ASN A 3 -11.21 -64.21 -17.26
C ASN A 3 -11.33 -63.11 -16.16
N PRO A 4 -11.17 -61.80 -16.46
CA PRO A 4 -11.30 -60.71 -15.49
C PRO A 4 -12.75 -60.19 -15.41
N LEU A 5 -13.22 -59.83 -14.21
CA LEU A 5 -14.52 -59.21 -14.01
C LEU A 5 -14.43 -57.68 -14.22
N ARG A 6 -15.22 -57.21 -15.19
CA ARG A 6 -15.47 -55.80 -15.51
C ARG A 6 -16.34 -55.12 -14.44
N PRO A 7 -16.19 -53.81 -14.20
CA PRO A 7 -17.22 -53.00 -13.56
C PRO A 7 -18.35 -52.65 -14.55
N SER A 8 -19.57 -52.67 -14.03
CA SER A 8 -20.85 -52.41 -14.68
C SER A 8 -21.01 -50.96 -15.17
N ARG A 9 -21.58 -50.82 -16.38
CA ARG A 9 -22.12 -49.57 -16.93
C ARG A 9 -23.41 -49.18 -16.21
N LEU A 10 -23.60 -47.89 -15.98
CA LEU A 10 -24.92 -47.27 -15.78
C LEU A 10 -25.10 -46.07 -16.73
N PRO A 11 -26.34 -45.73 -17.10
CA PRO A 11 -26.70 -45.16 -18.40
C PRO A 11 -26.62 -43.63 -18.43
N GLY A 12 -26.42 -43.11 -19.63
CA GLY A 12 -26.52 -41.68 -19.90
C GLY A 12 -27.96 -41.19 -19.82
N PHE A 13 -28.14 -40.00 -19.26
CA PHE A 13 -29.22 -39.09 -19.59
C PHE A 13 -28.65 -37.69 -19.74
N ARG A 14 -28.86 -37.13 -20.93
CA ARG A 14 -28.74 -35.70 -21.19
C ARG A 14 -29.90 -34.99 -20.49
N THR A 15 -29.59 -33.96 -19.72
CA THR A 15 -30.52 -32.86 -19.51
C THR A 15 -29.71 -31.59 -19.33
N ALA A 16 -29.86 -30.68 -20.28
CA ALA A 16 -29.36 -29.31 -20.18
C ALA A 16 -30.07 -28.64 -19.00
N ALA A 17 -29.32 -28.31 -17.95
CA ALA A 17 -29.78 -27.42 -16.90
C ALA A 17 -29.03 -26.10 -17.07
N THR A 18 -29.79 -25.11 -17.54
CA THR A 18 -29.43 -23.73 -17.75
C THR A 18 -28.76 -23.14 -16.51
N LEU A 19 -27.55 -22.62 -16.70
CA LEU A 19 -26.78 -21.87 -15.72
C LEU A 19 -27.49 -20.54 -15.43
N VAL A 20 -28.32 -20.47 -14.39
CA VAL A 20 -28.83 -19.21 -13.84
C VAL A 20 -28.36 -19.10 -12.39
N GLY A 21 -27.10 -18.72 -12.22
CA GLY A 21 -26.45 -18.49 -10.92
C GLY A 21 -26.06 -17.02 -10.73
N THR A 22 -27.05 -16.20 -10.39
CA THR A 22 -26.99 -14.93 -9.64
C THR A 22 -25.79 -13.97 -9.86
N THR A 23 -25.82 -13.23 -10.96
CA THR A 23 -25.15 -11.92 -11.12
C THR A 23 -25.94 -10.82 -10.39
N ARG A 24 -25.95 -10.76 -9.05
CA ARG A 24 -26.76 -9.71 -8.39
C ARG A 24 -26.37 -9.23 -6.99
N HIS A 25 -25.10 -8.95 -6.72
CA HIS A 25 -24.72 -8.33 -5.43
C HIS A 25 -23.77 -7.11 -5.54
N TRP A 26 -23.29 -6.76 -6.74
CA TRP A 26 -22.41 -5.59 -6.94
C TRP A 26 -23.19 -4.29 -7.11
N GLY A 27 -24.25 -4.30 -7.93
CA GLY A 27 -25.07 -3.12 -8.22
C GLY A 27 -25.62 -2.40 -6.99
N PRO A 28 -26.25 -3.11 -6.01
CA PRO A 28 -26.82 -2.46 -4.82
C PRO A 28 -25.76 -1.90 -3.87
N ARG A 29 -24.61 -2.56 -3.72
CA ARG A 29 -23.51 -2.09 -2.86
C ARG A 29 -22.79 -0.89 -3.46
N LEU A 30 -22.44 -0.94 -4.74
CA LEU A 30 -21.85 0.18 -5.46
C LEU A 30 -22.80 1.38 -5.51
N ALA A 31 -24.10 1.16 -5.74
CA ALA A 31 -25.10 2.21 -5.68
C ALA A 31 -25.23 2.82 -4.28
N ARG A 32 -25.17 2.01 -3.21
CA ARG A 32 -25.24 2.50 -1.82
C ARG A 32 -24.01 3.32 -1.44
N THR A 33 -22.80 2.87 -1.78
CA THR A 33 -21.56 3.64 -1.59
C THR A 33 -21.61 4.94 -2.39
N PHE A 34 -22.04 4.88 -3.65
CA PHE A 34 -22.20 6.06 -4.49
C PHE A 34 -23.21 7.06 -3.89
N MET A 35 -24.39 6.60 -3.44
CA MET A 35 -25.40 7.46 -2.79
C MET A 35 -24.91 8.06 -1.47
N HIS A 36 -24.14 7.32 -0.67
CA HIS A 36 -23.58 7.82 0.60
C HIS A 36 -22.43 8.84 0.38
N GLU A 37 -21.86 8.88 -0.83
CA GLU A 37 -20.84 9.84 -1.25
C GLU A 37 -21.40 11.05 -2.01
N VAL A 38 -22.67 11.01 -2.44
CA VAL A 38 -23.34 12.18 -3.04
C VAL A 38 -23.36 13.29 -1.97
N GLY A 39 -22.60 14.36 -2.21
CA GLY A 39 -22.49 15.51 -1.31
C GLY A 39 -21.23 15.54 -0.43
N VAL A 40 -20.47 14.45 -0.32
CA VAL A 40 -19.19 14.45 0.42
C VAL A 40 -18.13 15.21 -0.39
N ARG A 41 -17.74 16.39 0.11
CA ARG A 41 -16.66 17.19 -0.50
C ARG A 41 -15.30 16.61 -0.11
N VAL A 42 -14.35 16.66 -1.04
CA VAL A 42 -12.95 16.36 -0.73
C VAL A 42 -12.40 17.61 -0.05
N THR A 43 -11.97 17.47 1.20
CA THR A 43 -11.31 18.56 1.96
C THR A 43 -9.87 18.68 1.49
N GLN A 44 -9.31 19.89 1.48
CA GLN A 44 -7.87 20.06 1.23
C GLN A 44 -7.08 19.71 2.50
N PRO A 45 -5.85 19.18 2.37
CA PRO A 45 -4.99 18.99 3.54
C PRO A 45 -4.61 20.35 4.14
N ASN A 46 -4.43 20.39 5.46
CA ASN A 46 -4.02 21.60 6.18
C ASN A 46 -2.54 21.94 5.94
N HIS A 47 -1.76 20.96 5.50
CA HIS A 47 -0.32 21.08 5.29
C HIS A 47 0.02 20.74 3.83
N LEU A 48 1.03 21.41 3.29
CA LEU A 48 1.57 21.16 1.96
C LEU A 48 3.09 21.02 2.06
N PRO A 49 3.67 19.85 1.74
CA PRO A 49 5.11 19.67 1.79
C PRO A 49 5.80 20.44 0.66
N THR A 50 7.02 20.92 0.92
CA THR A 50 7.85 21.70 -0.01
C THR A 50 9.13 20.95 -0.40
N PRO A 51 9.04 19.86 -1.20
CA PRO A 51 10.18 18.99 -1.48
C PRO A 51 11.36 19.70 -2.15
N SER A 52 11.13 20.80 -2.87
CA SER A 52 12.19 21.63 -3.44
C SER A 52 13.11 22.31 -2.42
N GLN A 53 12.69 22.36 -1.14
CA GLN A 53 13.46 22.96 -0.03
C GLN A 53 14.15 21.91 0.85
N TRP A 54 13.96 20.62 0.58
CA TRP A 54 14.52 19.56 1.41
C TRP A 54 16.03 19.41 1.17
N SER A 55 16.78 19.19 2.24
CA SER A 55 18.22 18.96 2.14
C SER A 55 18.51 17.58 1.56
N SER A 56 19.38 17.49 0.55
CA SER A 56 19.89 16.23 0.02
C SER A 56 20.86 15.51 0.98
N SER A 57 21.19 16.11 2.13
CA SER A 57 22.01 15.51 3.18
C SER A 57 21.20 14.96 4.37
N ALA A 58 19.86 14.96 4.28
CA ALA A 58 18.98 14.49 5.34
C ALA A 58 18.04 13.38 4.87
N VAL A 59 17.31 12.78 5.82
CA VAL A 59 16.14 11.97 5.54
C VAL A 59 14.90 12.80 5.86
N THR A 60 14.10 13.09 4.85
CA THR A 60 12.85 13.85 4.99
C THR A 60 11.72 13.06 4.37
N ALA A 61 10.59 12.98 5.04
CA ALA A 61 9.41 12.29 4.53
C ALA A 61 8.16 13.15 4.71
N ALA A 62 7.21 13.05 3.78
CA ALA A 62 5.92 13.70 3.90
C ALA A 62 4.77 12.75 3.55
N TRP A 63 3.70 12.83 4.33
CA TRP A 63 2.52 12.01 4.10
C TRP A 63 1.62 12.64 3.04
N LEU A 64 1.54 12.03 1.86
CA LEU A 64 0.70 12.52 0.76
C LEU A 64 -0.75 12.06 0.86
N GLY A 65 -1.06 11.21 1.84
CA GLY A 65 -2.37 10.60 2.07
C GLY A 65 -2.39 9.11 1.74
N HIS A 66 -3.22 8.36 2.46
CA HIS A 66 -3.33 6.91 2.44
C HIS A 66 -1.99 6.23 2.76
N ALA A 67 -1.51 5.30 1.93
CA ALA A 67 -0.18 4.70 2.02
C ALA A 67 0.89 5.46 1.21
N SER A 68 0.54 6.62 0.65
CA SER A 68 1.45 7.41 -0.17
C SER A 68 2.35 8.30 0.69
N VAL A 69 3.64 7.97 0.72
CA VAL A 69 4.66 8.76 1.40
C VAL A 69 5.72 9.16 0.39
N LEU A 70 6.04 10.46 0.32
CA LEU A 70 7.19 10.96 -0.40
C LEU A 70 8.39 10.98 0.55
N ILE A 71 9.50 10.37 0.16
CA ILE A 71 10.71 10.26 0.97
C ILE A 71 11.87 10.83 0.16
N ASN A 72 12.55 11.84 0.69
CA ASN A 72 13.91 12.20 0.31
C ASN A 72 14.87 11.41 1.21
N PHE A 73 15.62 10.48 0.60
CA PHE A 73 16.59 9.65 1.29
C PHE A 73 18.01 10.02 0.83
N TYR A 74 18.55 11.10 1.39
CA TYR A 74 19.83 11.67 0.99
C TYR A 74 19.88 12.03 -0.52
N GLY A 75 18.93 12.85 -0.96
CA GLY A 75 18.78 13.32 -2.34
C GLY A 75 18.02 12.36 -3.26
N LEU A 76 17.85 11.09 -2.87
CA LEU A 76 17.07 10.13 -3.63
C LEU A 76 15.58 10.27 -3.30
N HIS A 77 14.74 10.55 -4.30
CA HIS A 77 13.30 10.69 -4.10
C HIS A 77 12.57 9.37 -4.34
N ILE A 78 11.88 8.90 -3.30
CA ILE A 78 11.14 7.64 -3.28
C ILE A 78 9.69 7.95 -2.99
N VAL A 79 8.76 7.25 -3.63
CA VAL A 79 7.35 7.27 -3.25
C VAL A 79 6.82 5.85 -2.98
N THR A 80 6.15 5.67 -1.85
CA THR A 80 5.48 4.40 -1.52
C THR A 80 4.04 4.44 -2.02
N ASP A 81 3.53 3.33 -2.56
CA ASP A 81 2.12 3.09 -2.89
C ASP A 81 1.35 4.33 -3.38
N PRO A 82 1.79 4.99 -4.48
CA PRO A 82 1.30 6.30 -4.85
C PRO A 82 -0.13 6.22 -5.39
N VAL A 83 -1.05 6.78 -4.63
CA VAL A 83 -2.45 7.02 -5.01
C VAL A 83 -2.71 8.48 -4.84
N LEU A 84 -2.64 9.23 -5.93
CA LEU A 84 -2.72 10.70 -5.94
C LEU A 84 -3.91 11.22 -6.75
N THR A 85 -4.98 10.43 -6.81
CA THR A 85 -6.25 10.80 -7.44
C THR A 85 -7.38 10.88 -6.42
N GLN A 86 -8.50 11.49 -6.81
CA GLN A 86 -9.68 11.67 -5.95
C GLN A 86 -10.49 10.39 -5.72
N ARG A 87 -10.34 9.36 -6.57
CA ARG A 87 -11.12 8.12 -6.50
C ARG A 87 -10.26 6.93 -6.88
N ILE A 88 -10.48 5.84 -6.18
CA ILE A 88 -9.94 4.51 -6.49
C ILE A 88 -11.08 3.60 -6.94
N GLY A 89 -10.77 2.58 -7.73
CA GLY A 89 -11.75 1.57 -8.13
C GLY A 89 -11.72 1.24 -9.62
N ALA A 90 -12.82 0.69 -10.11
CA ALA A 90 -12.94 0.24 -11.49
C ALA A 90 -13.13 1.44 -12.43
N THR A 91 -12.25 1.56 -13.41
CA THR A 91 -12.33 2.61 -14.44
C THR A 91 -13.08 2.10 -15.65
N PHE A 92 -14.17 2.78 -16.01
CA PHE A 92 -14.95 2.54 -17.23
C PHE A 92 -14.99 3.83 -18.05
N GLY A 93 -14.33 3.82 -19.21
CA GLY A 93 -14.13 5.03 -20.02
C GLY A 93 -13.35 6.10 -19.24
N LYS A 94 -13.96 7.29 -19.06
CA LYS A 94 -13.36 8.42 -18.35
C LYS A 94 -13.75 8.52 -16.87
N ARG A 95 -14.48 7.52 -16.33
CA ARG A 95 -15.01 7.56 -14.96
C ARG A 95 -14.47 6.40 -14.15
N THR A 96 -14.04 6.69 -12.92
CA THR A 96 -13.64 5.69 -11.92
C THR A 96 -14.76 5.52 -10.91
N PHE A 97 -15.20 4.28 -10.72
CA PHE A 97 -16.25 3.88 -9.79
C PHE A 97 -15.63 3.11 -8.63
N GLY A 98 -15.81 3.64 -7.43
CA GLY A 98 -15.26 3.11 -6.19
C GLY A 98 -15.00 4.25 -5.20
N PRO A 99 -14.37 3.96 -4.06
CA PRO A 99 -14.25 4.90 -2.95
C PRO A 99 -13.72 6.29 -3.36
N LYS A 100 -14.41 7.32 -2.90
CA LYS A 100 -13.94 8.70 -2.96
C LYS A 100 -13.04 9.01 -1.77
N ARG A 101 -11.95 9.71 -2.05
CA ARG A 101 -11.07 10.29 -1.04
C ARG A 101 -11.80 11.35 -0.21
N LEU A 102 -11.47 11.42 1.07
CA LEU A 102 -11.96 12.38 2.05
C LEU A 102 -11.09 13.64 2.09
N ILE A 103 -9.77 13.47 2.17
CA ILE A 103 -8.77 14.55 2.17
C ILE A 103 -7.91 14.45 0.91
N ALA A 104 -7.88 15.49 0.07
CA ALA A 104 -7.10 15.57 -1.16
C ALA A 104 -5.63 15.18 -0.94
N PRO A 105 -4.94 14.61 -1.95
CA PRO A 105 -3.52 14.34 -1.79
C PRO A 105 -2.75 15.64 -1.53
N ALA A 106 -1.74 15.59 -0.68
CA ALA A 106 -0.95 16.79 -0.34
C ALA A 106 -0.21 17.37 -1.55
N LEU A 107 0.16 16.53 -2.51
CA LEU A 107 0.74 16.93 -3.78
C LEU A 107 0.12 16.12 -4.92
N THR A 108 -0.03 16.74 -6.09
CA THR A 108 -0.27 16.01 -7.34
C THR A 108 1.04 15.45 -7.89
N VAL A 109 0.97 14.51 -8.84
CA VAL A 109 2.19 13.95 -9.49
C VAL A 109 3.04 15.06 -10.12
N GLU A 110 2.40 16.09 -10.68
CA GLU A 110 3.06 17.22 -11.33
C GLU A 110 3.77 18.15 -10.34
N GLN A 111 3.43 18.08 -9.05
CA GLN A 111 4.07 18.85 -7.97
C GLN A 111 5.17 18.06 -7.26
N LEU A 112 5.31 16.76 -7.54
CA LEU A 112 6.40 15.95 -6.99
C LEU A 112 7.74 16.36 -7.62
N PRO A 113 8.86 16.19 -6.89
CA PRO A 113 10.17 16.21 -7.54
C PRO A 113 10.28 15.03 -8.51
N LEU A 114 11.36 14.97 -9.29
CA LEU A 114 11.66 13.79 -10.09
C LEU A 114 11.81 12.59 -9.16
N ILE A 115 10.97 11.58 -9.34
CA ILE A 115 10.96 10.37 -8.50
C ILE A 115 11.87 9.31 -9.11
N ASP A 116 12.87 8.90 -8.34
CA ASP A 116 13.85 7.89 -8.71
C ASP A 116 13.29 6.47 -8.54
N LEU A 117 12.53 6.24 -7.47
CA LEU A 117 12.03 4.93 -7.08
C LEU A 117 10.58 4.97 -6.61
N VAL A 118 9.76 4.07 -7.14
CA VAL A 118 8.43 3.75 -6.59
C VAL A 118 8.52 2.40 -5.87
N LEU A 119 8.03 2.34 -4.63
CA LEU A 119 7.82 1.10 -3.90
C LEU A 119 6.33 0.73 -3.91
N LEU A 120 6.03 -0.50 -4.32
CA LEU A 120 4.67 -1.03 -4.39
C LEU A 120 4.53 -2.26 -3.50
N SER A 121 3.79 -2.13 -2.41
CA SER A 121 3.64 -3.20 -1.42
C SER A 121 2.83 -4.39 -1.94
N HIS A 122 1.72 -4.15 -2.64
CA HIS A 122 0.83 -5.22 -3.13
C HIS A 122 -0.16 -4.74 -4.21
N ALA A 123 -0.98 -5.65 -4.71
CA ALA A 123 -1.81 -5.45 -5.89
C ALA A 123 -3.11 -4.62 -5.70
N HIS A 124 -3.47 -4.18 -4.49
CA HIS A 124 -4.74 -3.49 -4.26
C HIS A 124 -4.82 -2.13 -4.95
N LEU A 125 -6.04 -1.69 -5.25
CA LEU A 125 -6.32 -0.47 -6.03
C LEU A 125 -5.90 0.81 -5.33
N ASP A 126 -5.88 0.76 -4.00
CA ASP A 126 -5.47 1.83 -3.10
C ASP A 126 -3.98 1.79 -2.76
N HIS A 127 -3.21 0.85 -3.31
CA HIS A 127 -1.74 0.79 -3.17
C HIS A 127 -1.02 0.83 -4.52
N LEU A 128 -1.51 0.08 -5.50
CA LEU A 128 -1.02 0.06 -6.88
C LEU A 128 -2.02 0.77 -7.81
N HIS A 129 -1.96 2.10 -7.87
CA HIS A 129 -2.93 2.87 -8.64
C HIS A 129 -2.40 3.24 -10.03
N VAL A 130 -2.75 2.44 -11.04
CA VAL A 130 -2.25 2.57 -12.43
C VAL A 130 -2.43 3.98 -13.01
N ALA A 131 -3.53 4.68 -12.73
CA ALA A 131 -3.74 6.04 -13.26
C ALA A 131 -2.81 7.07 -12.61
N THR A 132 -2.35 6.85 -11.38
CA THR A 132 -1.28 7.64 -10.77
C THR A 132 0.07 7.25 -11.36
N LEU A 133 0.36 5.95 -11.42
CA LEU A 133 1.61 5.39 -11.93
C LEU A 133 1.89 5.74 -13.40
N ALA A 134 0.86 5.82 -14.25
CA ALA A 134 0.99 6.16 -15.67
C ALA A 134 1.51 7.58 -15.92
N LYS A 135 1.49 8.45 -14.91
CA LYS A 135 2.01 9.82 -15.00
C LYS A 135 3.53 9.92 -14.72
N PHE A 136 4.13 8.90 -14.13
CA PHE A 136 5.58 8.89 -13.87
C PHE A 136 6.38 8.72 -15.17
N PRO A 137 7.60 9.28 -15.26
CA PRO A 137 8.45 9.13 -16.42
C PRO A 137 9.01 7.69 -16.56
N ALA A 138 9.50 7.35 -17.74
CA ALA A 138 10.08 6.03 -17.99
C ALA A 138 11.37 5.76 -17.20
N THR A 139 12.04 6.83 -16.72
CA THR A 139 13.25 6.77 -15.89
C THR A 139 12.99 6.37 -14.46
N THR A 140 11.73 6.43 -13.98
CA THR A 140 11.38 6.02 -12.63
C THR A 140 11.46 4.50 -12.52
N ARG A 141 12.26 4.02 -11.57
CA ARG A 141 12.38 2.60 -11.25
C ARG A 141 11.25 2.17 -10.33
N VAL A 142 10.88 0.90 -10.42
CA VAL A 142 9.85 0.31 -9.56
C VAL A 142 10.41 -0.92 -8.85
N VAL A 143 10.21 -0.99 -7.54
CA VAL A 143 10.30 -2.25 -6.79
C VAL A 143 8.89 -2.62 -6.33
N THR A 144 8.47 -3.84 -6.62
CA THR A 144 7.08 -4.30 -6.38
C THR A 144 7.06 -5.73 -5.88
N ALA A 145 5.93 -6.17 -5.33
CA ALA A 145 5.78 -7.56 -4.90
C ALA A 145 5.76 -8.52 -6.09
N ARG A 146 6.12 -9.79 -5.86
CA ARG A 146 6.05 -10.85 -6.87
C ARG A 146 4.71 -10.92 -7.60
N ASP A 147 4.78 -11.25 -8.88
CA ASP A 147 3.63 -11.44 -9.78
C ASP A 147 2.73 -10.18 -9.94
N THR A 148 3.23 -8.97 -9.72
CA THR A 148 2.49 -7.70 -9.87
C THR A 148 2.96 -6.81 -11.02
N ALA A 149 4.08 -7.13 -11.68
CA ALA A 149 4.62 -6.34 -12.79
C ALA A 149 3.65 -6.24 -13.99
N ASP A 150 2.79 -7.24 -14.18
CA ASP A 150 1.75 -7.24 -15.21
C ASP A 150 0.79 -6.05 -15.08
N LEU A 151 0.55 -5.59 -13.85
CA LEU A 151 -0.33 -4.45 -13.56
C LEU A 151 0.28 -3.11 -14.00
N LEU A 152 1.58 -3.07 -14.29
CA LEU A 152 2.30 -1.86 -14.74
C LEU A 152 2.34 -1.73 -16.27
N ALA A 153 1.75 -2.68 -17.02
CA ALA A 153 1.78 -2.69 -18.48
C ALA A 153 1.28 -1.38 -19.13
N GLY A 154 0.30 -0.72 -18.49
CA GLY A 154 -0.25 0.57 -18.94
C GLY A 154 0.59 1.81 -18.60
N THR A 155 1.78 1.64 -18.03
CA THR A 155 2.66 2.74 -17.60
C THR A 155 3.90 2.88 -18.49
N LYS A 156 4.61 4.01 -18.34
CA LYS A 156 5.88 4.27 -19.03
C LYS A 156 7.08 3.61 -18.35
N MET A 157 6.94 3.22 -17.09
CA MET A 157 8.01 2.61 -16.29
C MET A 157 8.29 1.20 -16.81
N LYS A 158 9.54 0.93 -17.16
CA LYS A 158 9.99 -0.37 -17.69
C LYS A 158 11.03 -1.05 -16.81
N ASP A 159 11.68 -0.29 -15.94
CA ASP A 159 12.65 -0.80 -14.98
C ASP A 159 11.92 -1.27 -13.71
N VAL A 160 11.39 -2.49 -13.77
CA VAL A 160 10.53 -3.09 -12.73
C VAL A 160 11.24 -4.29 -12.11
N HIS A 161 11.39 -4.28 -10.80
CA HIS A 161 11.97 -5.36 -10.02
C HIS A 161 10.90 -5.94 -9.09
N GLU A 162 10.51 -7.19 -9.37
CA GLU A 162 9.66 -7.96 -8.47
C GLU A 162 10.52 -8.64 -7.41
N LEU A 163 10.11 -8.54 -6.15
CA LEU A 163 10.79 -9.21 -5.04
C LEU A 163 9.85 -10.17 -4.31
N GLU A 164 10.36 -11.35 -3.97
CA GLU A 164 9.82 -12.24 -2.95
C GLU A 164 10.40 -11.94 -1.55
N TRP A 165 9.78 -12.46 -0.50
CA TRP A 165 10.28 -12.27 0.86
C TRP A 165 11.70 -12.81 1.04
N GLY A 166 12.58 -11.99 1.60
CA GLY A 166 14.00 -12.30 1.77
C GLY A 166 14.86 -11.94 0.57
N GLU A 167 14.26 -11.59 -0.58
CA GLU A 167 15.01 -11.07 -1.72
C GLU A 167 15.36 -9.59 -1.54
N ARG A 168 16.48 -9.22 -2.16
CA ARG A 168 17.06 -7.88 -2.06
C ARG A 168 17.56 -7.44 -3.44
N VAL A 169 17.38 -6.17 -3.73
CA VAL A 169 17.98 -5.48 -4.87
C VAL A 169 18.74 -4.26 -4.39
N THR A 170 19.85 -3.95 -5.04
CA THR A 170 20.64 -2.74 -4.77
C THR A 170 20.80 -1.95 -6.05
N PHE A 171 20.56 -0.63 -5.98
CA PHE A 171 20.71 0.28 -7.10
C PHE A 171 21.81 1.28 -6.82
N SER A 172 22.75 1.41 -7.75
CA SER A 172 23.68 2.54 -7.78
C SER A 172 23.02 3.72 -8.46
N THR A 173 23.03 4.86 -7.76
CA THR A 173 22.44 6.12 -8.25
C THR A 173 23.49 7.22 -8.23
N HIS A 174 23.21 8.33 -8.92
CA HIS A 174 24.06 9.51 -8.87
C HIS A 174 24.21 10.11 -7.46
N HIS A 175 23.30 9.76 -6.54
CA HIS A 175 23.35 10.16 -5.14
C HIS A 175 24.00 9.11 -4.21
N GLY A 176 24.45 7.96 -4.74
CA GLY A 176 24.97 6.82 -3.97
C GLY A 176 24.09 5.56 -4.07
N ASP A 177 24.49 4.48 -3.39
CA ASP A 177 23.79 3.19 -3.44
C ASP A 177 22.58 3.15 -2.50
N ILE A 178 21.50 2.48 -2.91
CA ILE A 178 20.36 2.15 -2.07
C ILE A 178 20.06 0.66 -2.16
N SER A 179 19.84 0.02 -1.02
CA SER A 179 19.40 -1.38 -0.96
C SER A 179 17.95 -1.46 -0.52
N ILE A 180 17.17 -2.29 -1.21
CA ILE A 180 15.77 -2.56 -0.92
C ILE A 180 15.62 -4.06 -0.69
N GLU A 181 15.12 -4.45 0.47
CA GLU A 181 14.87 -5.85 0.82
C GLU A 181 13.40 -6.06 1.16
N ALA A 182 12.77 -7.05 0.52
CA ALA A 182 11.40 -7.42 0.82
C ALA A 182 11.34 -8.33 2.06
N PHE A 183 10.33 -8.14 2.90
CA PHE A 183 10.08 -8.99 4.05
C PHE A 183 8.59 -9.36 4.18
N GLU A 184 8.36 -10.44 4.93
CA GLU A 184 7.04 -11.00 5.14
C GLU A 184 6.17 -10.11 6.03
N VAL A 185 4.98 -9.81 5.52
CA VAL A 185 3.88 -9.15 6.23
C VAL A 185 2.64 -10.06 6.22
N SER A 186 1.59 -9.72 6.95
CA SER A 186 0.35 -10.53 6.97
C SER A 186 -0.77 -9.84 6.21
N HIS A 187 -0.87 -10.12 4.92
CA HIS A 187 -1.88 -9.54 4.03
C HIS A 187 -2.29 -10.53 2.93
N TRP A 188 -2.94 -10.03 1.87
CA TRP A 188 -3.24 -10.77 0.66
C TRP A 188 -2.95 -9.90 -0.57
N GLY A 189 -2.71 -10.53 -1.72
CA GLY A 189 -2.34 -9.83 -2.94
C GLY A 189 -3.23 -10.21 -4.11
N ALA A 190 -4.35 -9.54 -4.33
CA ALA A 190 -5.10 -9.71 -5.58
C ALA A 190 -5.83 -8.42 -5.97
N ARG A 191 -5.97 -8.13 -7.27
CA ARG A 191 -6.61 -6.87 -7.69
C ARG A 191 -8.10 -6.83 -7.33
N TRP A 192 -8.75 -7.98 -7.42
CA TRP A 192 -10.16 -8.17 -7.18
C TRP A 192 -10.40 -9.46 -6.40
N ARG A 193 -11.60 -9.58 -5.79
CA ARG A 193 -11.98 -10.79 -5.04
C ARG A 193 -11.95 -12.09 -5.85
N HIS A 194 -12.12 -12.01 -7.18
CA HIS A 194 -12.04 -13.13 -8.11
C HIS A 194 -10.93 -12.89 -9.14
N ASP A 195 -9.72 -12.64 -8.64
CA ASP A 195 -8.52 -12.41 -9.43
C ASP A 195 -7.45 -13.45 -9.10
N ARG A 196 -6.44 -13.56 -9.97
CA ARG A 196 -5.20 -14.31 -9.69
C ARG A 196 -4.53 -13.76 -8.43
N GLN A 197 -4.07 -14.67 -7.57
CA GLN A 197 -3.25 -14.33 -6.41
C GLN A 197 -1.85 -13.89 -6.84
N ARG A 198 -1.35 -12.85 -6.18
CA ARG A 198 -0.07 -12.17 -6.34
C ARG A 198 0.56 -11.96 -4.95
N GLY A 199 1.80 -11.52 -4.92
CA GLY A 199 2.52 -11.23 -3.68
C GLY A 199 2.06 -9.97 -2.97
N PHE A 200 2.56 -9.81 -1.75
CA PHE A 200 2.44 -8.64 -0.89
C PHE A 200 3.68 -8.56 0.00
N ASN A 201 4.25 -7.38 0.18
CA ASN A 201 5.55 -7.19 0.83
C ASN A 201 5.52 -6.00 1.80
N GLY A 202 6.29 -6.13 2.88
CA GLY A 202 6.96 -4.98 3.50
C GLY A 202 8.35 -4.79 2.91
N TYR A 203 8.93 -3.60 3.05
CA TYR A 203 10.27 -3.28 2.55
C TYR A 203 11.18 -2.66 3.61
N ILE A 204 12.44 -3.07 3.60
CA ILE A 204 13.55 -2.38 4.28
C ILE A 204 14.31 -1.59 3.23
N LEU A 205 14.53 -0.30 3.50
CA LEU A 205 15.36 0.58 2.71
C LEU A 205 16.62 0.89 3.50
N GLU A 206 17.79 0.67 2.90
CA GLU A 206 19.09 0.93 3.54
C GLU A 206 19.97 1.81 2.66
N ARG A 207 20.48 2.90 3.24
CA ARG A 207 21.36 3.87 2.58
C ARG A 207 22.08 4.72 3.61
N ASN A 208 23.36 5.03 3.40
CA ASN A 208 24.16 5.93 4.25
C ASN A 208 24.02 5.63 5.76
N ASN A 209 24.09 4.34 6.13
CA ASN A 209 23.93 3.85 7.51
C ASN A 209 22.58 4.16 8.17
N LYS A 210 21.57 4.54 7.38
CA LYS A 210 20.19 4.72 7.81
C LYS A 210 19.31 3.60 7.29
N LYS A 211 18.31 3.21 8.07
CA LYS A 211 17.36 2.16 7.70
C LYS A 211 15.94 2.60 7.93
N LEU A 212 15.13 2.50 6.89
CA LEU A 212 13.70 2.78 6.94
C LEU A 212 12.94 1.48 6.73
N LEU A 213 11.83 1.33 7.44
CA LEU A 213 10.90 0.23 7.28
C LEU A 213 9.61 0.76 6.67
N PHE A 214 9.11 0.10 5.63
CA PHE A 214 7.78 0.33 5.08
C PHE A 214 6.94 -0.94 5.21
N GLY A 215 5.89 -0.89 6.04
CA GLY A 215 5.07 -2.07 6.36
C GLY A 215 4.02 -2.44 5.32
N GLY A 216 3.72 -1.57 4.35
CA GLY A 216 2.57 -1.75 3.47
C GLY A 216 1.27 -1.90 4.28
N ASP A 217 0.36 -2.76 3.80
CA ASP A 217 -0.75 -3.25 4.62
C ASP A 217 -0.38 -4.55 5.30
N THR A 218 -0.71 -4.66 6.58
CA THR A 218 -0.45 -5.87 7.36
C THR A 218 -1.39 -5.97 8.56
N ALA A 219 -1.83 -7.19 8.87
CA ALA A 219 -2.30 -7.56 10.19
C ALA A 219 -1.12 -7.66 11.16
N TYR A 220 -1.42 -7.79 12.46
CA TYR A 220 -0.40 -8.12 13.44
C TYR A 220 0.31 -9.43 13.05
N CYS A 221 1.63 -9.39 12.93
CA CYS A 221 2.42 -10.59 12.67
C CYS A 221 3.74 -10.59 13.45
N PRO A 222 4.15 -11.76 13.98
CA PRO A 222 5.38 -11.86 14.78
C PRO A 222 6.67 -11.74 13.95
N HIS A 223 6.56 -11.70 12.61
CA HIS A 223 7.71 -11.60 11.71
C HIS A 223 8.52 -10.31 11.92
N PHE A 224 7.89 -9.23 12.41
CA PHE A 224 8.57 -7.99 12.74
C PHE A 224 9.67 -8.15 13.80
N LYS A 225 9.53 -9.10 14.75
CA LYS A 225 10.57 -9.40 15.75
C LYS A 225 11.87 -9.88 15.11
N LYS A 226 11.78 -10.59 13.98
CA LYS A 226 12.96 -11.06 13.22
C LYS A 226 13.69 -9.89 12.55
N LEU A 227 13.04 -8.75 12.35
CA LEU A 227 13.65 -7.59 11.71
C LEU A 227 14.60 -6.85 12.66
N LYS A 228 14.48 -7.03 13.97
CA LYS A 228 15.38 -6.41 14.96
C LYS A 228 16.86 -6.72 14.73
N SER A 229 17.17 -7.91 14.17
CA SER A 229 18.55 -8.26 13.83
C SER A 229 19.06 -7.57 12.56
N LYS A 230 18.18 -6.92 11.79
CA LYS A 230 18.52 -6.18 10.56
C LYS A 230 18.82 -4.70 10.83
N GLY A 231 18.60 -4.23 12.06
CA GLY A 231 19.18 -2.99 12.59
C GLY A 231 18.29 -2.36 13.65
N PRO A 232 18.75 -1.28 14.32
CA PRO A 232 17.80 -0.23 14.64
C PRO A 232 17.29 0.36 13.31
N PHE A 233 15.99 0.61 13.23
CA PHE A 233 15.40 1.37 12.13
C PHE A 233 15.18 2.80 12.60
N ASP A 234 15.55 3.79 11.78
CA ASP A 234 15.30 5.18 12.12
C ASP A 234 13.80 5.50 12.02
N LEU A 235 13.13 5.03 10.96
CA LEU A 235 11.70 5.22 10.71
C LEU A 235 11.00 3.89 10.42
N ALA A 236 9.78 3.73 10.92
CA ALA A 236 8.83 2.74 10.44
C ALA A 236 7.55 3.40 9.94
N VAL A 237 7.25 3.27 8.65
CA VAL A 237 5.99 3.66 8.03
C VAL A 237 5.00 2.51 8.18
N MET A 238 3.96 2.70 9.00
CA MET A 238 3.06 1.63 9.44
C MET A 238 1.59 1.98 9.24
N PRO A 239 0.76 1.04 8.76
CA PRO A 239 -0.68 1.23 8.64
C PRO A 239 -1.33 1.26 10.02
N ILE A 240 -2.34 2.11 10.21
CA ILE A 240 -3.07 2.20 11.48
C ILE A 240 -4.59 2.18 11.31
N GLY A 241 -5.11 2.00 10.10
CA GLY A 241 -6.55 2.04 9.79
C GLY A 241 -7.08 0.74 9.18
N SER A 242 -8.39 0.72 8.90
CA SER A 242 -9.12 -0.38 8.24
C SER A 242 -9.13 -1.69 9.04
N TYR A 243 -9.30 -1.59 10.37
CA TYR A 243 -9.15 -2.74 11.29
C TYR A 243 -10.45 -3.19 11.97
N LYS A 244 -11.60 -2.54 11.75
CA LYS A 244 -12.85 -2.94 12.43
C LYS A 244 -13.40 -4.29 11.95
N ALA A 245 -14.26 -4.87 12.80
CA ALA A 245 -14.73 -6.25 12.76
C ALA A 245 -14.84 -6.90 11.35
N GLY A 246 -14.01 -7.92 11.12
CA GLY A 246 -13.90 -8.67 9.86
C GLY A 246 -12.63 -8.36 9.06
N GLU A 247 -11.98 -7.21 9.33
CA GLU A 247 -10.78 -6.75 8.62
C GLU A 247 -9.47 -6.99 9.39
N CYS A 248 -9.54 -7.33 10.70
CA CYS A 248 -8.37 -7.65 11.52
C CYS A 248 -7.51 -8.81 10.98
N THR A 249 -8.07 -9.65 10.10
CA THR A 249 -7.34 -10.72 9.42
C THR A 249 -6.22 -10.17 8.53
N TRP A 250 -6.36 -8.93 8.04
CA TRP A 250 -5.48 -8.35 7.03
C TRP A 250 -4.92 -6.97 7.42
N HIS A 251 -5.45 -6.35 8.46
CA HIS A 251 -5.05 -5.02 8.95
C HIS A 251 -4.88 -5.02 10.45
N CYS A 252 -3.84 -4.36 10.93
CA CYS A 252 -3.54 -4.18 12.34
C CYS A 252 -4.25 -2.97 12.93
N THR A 253 -4.52 -3.02 14.21
CA THR A 253 -4.89 -1.86 15.02
C THR A 253 -3.70 -0.90 15.22
N PRO A 254 -3.93 0.37 15.61
CA PRO A 254 -2.87 1.31 15.95
C PRO A 254 -1.87 0.77 16.99
N GLU A 255 -2.37 0.07 18.00
CA GLU A 255 -1.55 -0.51 19.08
C GLU A 255 -0.70 -1.68 18.57
N GLU A 256 -1.26 -2.52 17.69
CA GLU A 256 -0.50 -3.60 17.04
C GLU A 256 0.55 -3.05 16.06
N ALA A 257 0.25 -1.95 15.35
CA ALA A 257 1.21 -1.26 14.50
C ALA A 257 2.41 -0.74 15.32
N ILE A 258 2.13 -0.14 16.48
CA ILE A 258 3.16 0.29 17.44
C ILE A 258 3.97 -0.91 17.95
N GLN A 259 3.30 -2.01 18.30
CA GLN A 259 3.97 -3.22 18.75
C GLN A 259 4.90 -3.79 17.69
N MET A 260 4.47 -3.90 16.43
CA MET A 260 5.29 -4.38 15.32
C MET A 260 6.49 -3.46 15.05
N ALA A 261 6.31 -2.15 15.07
CA ALA A 261 7.42 -1.20 14.94
C ALA A 261 8.42 -1.30 16.09
N ASN A 262 7.95 -1.47 17.33
CA ASN A 262 8.79 -1.69 18.51
C ASN A 262 9.55 -3.02 18.42
N ASP A 263 8.87 -4.09 17.97
CA ASP A 263 9.44 -5.42 17.77
C ASP A 263 10.56 -5.39 16.73
N ALA A 264 10.41 -4.59 15.67
CA ALA A 264 11.45 -4.33 14.67
C ALA A 264 12.58 -3.43 15.19
N GLY A 265 12.37 -2.69 16.29
CA GLY A 265 13.36 -1.75 16.84
C GLY A 265 13.38 -0.39 16.16
N ALA A 266 12.23 0.11 15.68
CA ALA A 266 12.12 1.41 15.05
C ALA A 266 12.08 2.58 16.05
N GLN A 267 12.84 3.64 15.79
CA GLN A 267 12.92 4.82 16.65
C GLN A 267 11.65 5.68 16.52
N TYR A 268 11.30 6.11 15.30
CA TYR A 268 10.09 6.88 15.02
C TYR A 268 9.10 6.06 14.19
N ILE A 269 7.81 6.38 14.35
CA ILE A 269 6.73 5.70 13.64
C ILE A 269 5.91 6.74 12.87
N LEU A 270 5.71 6.45 11.59
CA LEU A 270 5.04 7.29 10.61
C LEU A 270 3.70 6.62 10.25
N PRO A 271 2.58 7.02 10.89
CA PRO A 271 1.30 6.34 10.70
C PRO A 271 0.70 6.65 9.32
N ILE A 272 0.21 5.63 8.62
CA ILE A 272 -0.43 5.74 7.29
C ILE A 272 -1.78 5.00 7.26
N HIS A 273 -2.40 4.89 6.08
CA HIS A 273 -3.65 4.13 5.85
C HIS A 273 -4.88 4.61 6.65
N HIS A 274 -4.91 5.89 7.03
CA HIS A 274 -6.05 6.49 7.73
C HIS A 274 -6.41 7.86 7.12
N MET A 275 -7.56 8.41 7.52
CA MET A 275 -8.09 9.74 7.13
C MET A 275 -8.29 10.00 5.62
N THR A 276 -8.01 9.02 4.74
CA THR A 276 -7.94 9.27 3.29
C THR A 276 -9.10 8.66 2.52
N PHE A 277 -9.40 7.38 2.71
CA PHE A 277 -10.56 6.72 2.11
C PHE A 277 -11.47 6.17 3.21
N ASN A 278 -12.76 6.06 2.92
CA ASN A 278 -13.70 5.40 3.82
C ASN A 278 -13.94 3.96 3.36
N PHE A 279 -13.16 3.02 3.91
CA PHE A 279 -13.32 1.58 3.63
C PHE A 279 -14.34 0.88 4.53
N GLY A 280 -14.87 1.53 5.57
CA GLY A 280 -15.70 0.81 6.54
C GLY A 280 -16.21 1.65 7.72
N LYS A 281 -16.24 1.03 8.90
CA LYS A 281 -16.85 1.57 10.13
C LYS A 281 -15.88 2.41 10.98
N ASP A 282 -14.65 2.60 10.52
CA ASP A 282 -13.66 3.38 11.24
C ASP A 282 -14.08 4.85 11.24
N ILE A 283 -14.07 5.46 12.43
CA ILE A 283 -14.29 6.91 12.54
C ILE A 283 -12.97 7.53 12.08
N GLN A 284 -13.02 8.48 11.15
CA GLN A 284 -11.84 8.98 10.43
C GLN A 284 -10.66 9.38 11.33
N MET A 285 -10.94 9.97 12.50
CA MET A 285 -9.94 10.43 13.46
C MET A 285 -9.59 9.40 14.55
N GLU A 286 -10.38 8.34 14.72
CA GLU A 286 -10.15 7.36 15.79
C GLU A 286 -8.77 6.67 15.68
N PRO A 287 -8.31 6.23 14.48
CA PRO A 287 -6.99 5.62 14.32
C PRO A 287 -5.86 6.46 14.92
N ILE A 288 -5.74 7.73 14.51
CA ILE A 288 -4.66 8.60 14.97
C ILE A 288 -4.80 8.92 16.47
N GLN A 289 -6.02 9.12 16.98
CA GLN A 289 -6.27 9.35 18.40
C GLN A 289 -5.90 8.15 19.28
N ARG A 290 -6.07 6.92 18.79
CA ARG A 290 -5.62 5.71 19.49
C ARG A 290 -4.10 5.57 19.41
N PHE A 291 -3.54 5.79 18.24
CA PHE A 291 -2.09 5.77 18.01
C PHE A 291 -1.35 6.72 18.96
N GLU A 292 -1.78 7.99 19.05
CA GLU A 292 -1.16 8.98 19.93
C GLU A 292 -1.35 8.70 21.43
N ARG A 293 -2.46 8.05 21.81
CA ARG A 293 -2.64 7.62 23.21
C ARG A 293 -1.71 6.48 23.60
N ALA A 294 -1.29 5.66 22.63
CA ALA A 294 -0.47 4.47 22.87
C ALA A 294 1.03 4.68 22.61
N LEU A 295 1.41 5.72 21.86
CA LEU A 295 2.80 6.05 21.53
C LEU A 295 3.24 7.37 22.15
N ALA A 296 4.46 7.42 22.69
CA ALA A 296 5.04 8.66 23.18
C ALA A 296 5.13 9.72 22.06
N ALA A 297 4.71 10.95 22.35
CA ALA A 297 4.47 11.98 21.34
C ALA A 297 5.71 12.33 20.49
N GLU A 298 6.90 12.21 21.08
CA GLU A 298 8.20 12.44 20.44
C GLU A 298 8.57 11.37 19.41
N ARG A 299 7.91 10.21 19.43
CA ARG A 299 8.12 9.12 18.45
C ARG A 299 7.13 9.17 17.28
N VAL A 300 6.12 10.04 17.34
CA VAL A 300 5.11 10.22 16.28
C VAL A 300 5.66 11.18 15.23
N GLY A 301 5.82 10.73 13.98
CA GLY A 301 6.36 11.63 12.96
C GLY A 301 5.35 12.56 12.28
N TRP A 302 4.08 12.18 12.17
CA TRP A 302 3.00 13.05 11.70
C TRP A 302 1.62 12.57 12.18
N ARG A 303 0.63 13.45 12.04
CA ARG A 303 -0.77 13.31 12.46
C ARG A 303 -1.73 13.65 11.33
N GLU A 304 -1.36 14.60 10.47
CA GLU A 304 -2.21 15.09 9.39
C GLU A 304 -1.59 14.89 8.02
N VAL A 305 -2.44 14.72 7.01
CA VAL A 305 -2.02 14.63 5.61
C VAL A 305 -1.30 15.93 5.22
N GLY A 306 -0.11 15.79 4.64
CA GLY A 306 0.74 16.86 4.16
C GLY A 306 1.83 17.30 5.15
N GLU A 307 1.81 16.82 6.38
CA GLU A 307 2.90 17.08 7.33
C GLU A 307 4.20 16.44 6.85
N THR A 308 5.32 17.08 7.21
CA THR A 308 6.68 16.67 6.87
C THR A 308 7.44 16.33 8.15
N PHE A 309 8.16 15.21 8.14
CA PHE A 309 9.06 14.76 9.19
C PHE A 309 10.50 14.74 8.66
N THR A 310 11.45 15.24 9.45
CA THR A 310 12.88 15.20 9.10
C THR A 310 13.67 14.57 10.24
N LEU A 311 14.57 13.66 9.90
CA LEU A 311 15.58 13.09 10.80
C LEU A 311 16.87 13.91 10.82
#